data_AF-A0A970V286-F1
#
_entry.id   AF-A0A970V286-F1
#
_cell.length_a   1.000
_cell.length_b   1.000
_cell.length_c   1.000
_cell.angle_alpha   90.00
_cell.angle_beta   90.00
_cell.angle_gamma   90.00
#
_symmetry.space_group_name_H-M   'P 1'
#
loop_
_entity.id
_entity.type
_entity.pdbx_description
1 polymer ?
#
loop_
_entity_poly.entity_id
_entity_poly.type
_entity_poly.pdbx_seq_one_letter_code
_entity_poly.pdbx_strand_id
1 'polypeptide(L)' 'MPSVQTLKTGISGVRGVVGQSFTPQLVSDFGQAFGTYLGGGRVVLGRDTRPSGEMVGEA' A
#
# COMPACT_ATOMS: atom_id res chain seq x y z
N MET A 1 0.58 -20.86 -18.43
CA MET A 1 1.70 -20.12 -17.81
C MET A 1 1.10 -19.27 -16.70
N PRO A 2 1.56 -19.31 -15.45
CA PRO A 2 1.07 -18.39 -14.45
C PRO A 2 1.47 -16.98 -14.91
N SER A 3 0.50 -16.09 -15.06
CA SER A 3 0.76 -14.70 -15.41
C SER A 3 1.64 -14.10 -14.33
N VAL A 4 2.75 -13.47 -14.73
CA VAL A 4 3.61 -12.74 -13.79
C VAL A 4 2.80 -11.54 -13.29
N GLN A 5 2.15 -11.66 -12.12
CA GLN A 5 1.39 -10.58 -11.50
C GLN A 5 2.32 -9.74 -10.62
N THR A 6 3.19 -8.96 -11.25
CA THR A 6 4.18 -8.10 -10.60
C THR A 6 3.52 -6.93 -9.86
N LEU A 7 4.01 -6.62 -8.67
CA LEU A 7 3.77 -5.33 -8.02
C LEU A 7 4.26 -4.20 -8.94
N LYS A 8 3.42 -3.22 -9.24
CA LYS A 8 3.78 -2.04 -10.04
C LYS A 8 4.11 -0.86 -9.13
N THR A 9 5.38 -0.50 -9.04
CA THR A 9 5.87 0.68 -8.31
C THR A 9 6.39 1.72 -9.30
N GLY A 10 6.01 2.99 -9.16
CA GLY A 10 6.54 4.06 -10.01
C GLY A 10 5.94 5.43 -9.67
N ILE A 11 6.11 6.40 -10.56
CA ILE A 11 5.68 7.79 -10.33
C ILE A 11 4.17 7.95 -10.06
N SER A 12 3.36 7.04 -10.59
CA SER A 12 1.90 7.00 -10.36
C SER A 12 1.50 6.20 -9.12
N GLY A 13 2.45 5.85 -8.25
CA GLY A 13 2.22 5.10 -7.01
C GLY A 13 2.44 3.59 -7.10
N VAL A 14 2.01 2.90 -6.03
CA VAL A 14 2.14 1.46 -5.83
C VAL A 14 0.81 0.78 -6.15
N ARG A 15 0.81 -0.20 -7.06
CA ARG A 15 -0.40 -0.89 -7.53
C ARG A 15 -0.13 -2.39 -7.63
N GLY A 16 -1.04 -3.20 -7.10
CA GLY A 16 -0.96 -4.65 -7.20
C GLY A 16 -2.31 -5.30 -6.94
N VAL A 17 -2.32 -6.63 -6.85
CA VAL A 17 -3.53 -7.41 -6.56
C VAL A 17 -3.49 -7.83 -5.09
N VAL A 18 -4.57 -7.56 -4.36
CA VAL A 18 -4.71 -7.90 -2.94
C VAL A 18 -4.58 -9.41 -2.74
N GLY A 19 -3.81 -9.81 -1.72
CA GLY A 19 -3.56 -11.23 -1.40
C GLY A 19 -2.55 -11.90 -2.34
N GLN A 20 -1.98 -11.15 -3.28
CA GLN A 20 -0.91 -11.60 -4.16
C GLN A 20 0.28 -10.64 -4.02
N SER A 21 0.40 -9.67 -4.91
CA SER A 21 1.50 -8.71 -4.92
C SER A 21 1.27 -7.50 -4.01
N PHE A 22 0.02 -7.22 -3.63
CA PHE A 22 -0.34 -6.15 -2.71
C PHE A 22 -0.84 -6.75 -1.40
N THR A 23 -0.06 -6.60 -0.32
CA THR A 23 -0.29 -7.28 0.96
C THR A 23 -0.32 -6.28 2.12
N PRO A 24 -0.93 -6.62 3.27
CA PRO A 24 -0.89 -5.75 4.45
C PRO A 24 0.54 -5.38 4.85
N GLN A 25 1.46 -6.36 4.85
CA GLN A 25 2.87 -6.13 5.16
C GLN A 25 3.51 -5.08 4.25
N LEU A 26 3.25 -5.16 2.94
CA LEU A 26 3.75 -4.16 1.99
C LEU A 26 3.21 -2.77 2.33
N VAL A 27 1.94 -2.65 2.69
CA VAL A 27 1.32 -1.37 3.07
C VAL A 27 1.98 -0.81 4.33
N SER A 28 2.13 -1.62 5.38
CA SER A 28 2.79 -1.22 6.64
C SER A 28 4.24 -0.78 6.40
N ASP A 29 4.97 -1.48 5.53
CA ASP A 29 6.36 -1.15 5.21
C ASP A 29 6.46 0.22 4.50
N PHE A 30 5.59 0.48 3.53
CA PHE A 30 5.51 1.79 2.87
C PHE A 30 5.07 2.90 3.83
N GLY A 31 4.11 2.62 4.72
CA GLY A 31 3.65 3.56 5.74
C GLY A 31 4.76 3.95 6.71
N GLN A 32 5.51 2.98 7.22
CA GLN A 32 6.66 3.20 8.11
C GLN A 32 7.79 3.96 7.41
N ALA A 33 8.11 3.60 6.16
CA ALA A 33 9.12 4.31 5.38
C ALA A 33 8.72 5.78 5.16
N PHE A 34 7.44 6.03 4.85
CA PHE A 34 6.92 7.39 4.69
C PHE A 34 6.93 8.18 6.00
N GLY A 35 6.50 7.58 7.12
CA GLY A 35 6.57 8.21 8.44
C GLY A 35 7.99 8.56 8.87
N THR A 36 8.95 7.67 8.59
CA THR A 36 10.38 7.91 8.82
C THR A 36 10.90 9.05 7.96
N TYR A 37 10.53 9.08 6.67
CA TYR A 37 10.89 10.16 5.75
C TYR A 37 10.37 11.52 6.20
N LEU A 38 9.15 11.58 6.75
CA LEU A 38 8.57 12.81 7.28
C LEU A 38 9.18 13.26 8.62
N GLY A 39 9.86 12.36 9.35
CA GLY A 39 10.32 12.63 10.72
C GLY A 39 9.18 12.64 11.76
N GLY A 40 8.05 12.00 11.46
CA GLY A 40 6.85 11.96 12.31
C GLY A 40 5.84 13.08 12.04
N GLY A 41 4.83 13.19 12.92
CA GLY A 41 3.72 14.14 12.80
C GLY A 41 2.40 13.49 12.39
N ARG A 42 1.37 14.32 12.20
CA ARG A 42 0.02 13.84 11.84
C ARG A 42 -0.11 13.73 10.32
N VAL A 43 -0.48 12.54 9.84
CA VAL A 43 -0.71 12.27 8.42
C VAL A 43 -2.21 12.04 8.19
N VAL A 44 -2.75 12.61 7.13
CA VAL A 44 -4.13 12.36 6.69
C VAL A 44 -4.15 11.12 5.81
N LEU A 45 -5.04 10.18 6.11
CA LEU A 45 -5.24 8.97 5.32
C LEU A 45 -6.59 9.03 4.60
N GLY A 46 -6.60 8.66 3.32
CA GLY A 46 -7.80 8.58 2.49
C GLY A 46 -7.88 7.23 1.79
N ARG A 47 -9.10 6.71 1.64
CA ARG A 47 -9.38 5.46 0.93
C ARG A 47 -10.55 5.63 -0.04
N ASP A 48 -10.60 4.79 -1.06
CA ASP A 48 -11.76 4.66 -1.93
C ASP A 48 -12.82 3.73 -1.31
N THR A 49 -13.83 3.37 -2.11
CA THR A 49 -14.95 2.52 -1.69
C THR A 49 -14.67 1.02 -1.80
N ARG A 50 -13.47 0.59 -2.20
CA ARG A 50 -13.17 -0.85 -2.30
C ARG A 50 -13.24 -1.51 -0.92
N PRO A 51 -13.82 -2.71 -0.80
CA PRO A 51 -13.85 -3.43 0.46
C PRO A 51 -12.46 -3.70 1.05
N SER A 52 -11.47 -3.94 0.20
CA SER A 52 -10.07 -4.10 0.62
C SER A 52 -9.43 -2.83 1.18
N GLY A 53 -10.11 -1.68 1.13
CA GLY A 53 -9.60 -0.42 1.67
C GLY A 53 -9.47 -0.41 3.19
N GLU A 54 -10.25 -1.22 3.91
CA GLU A 54 -10.10 -1.40 5.37
C GLU A 54 -8.74 -2.00 5.71
N MET A 55 -8.34 -3.06 4.99
CA MET A 55 -7.00 -3.66 5.13
C MET A 55 -5.87 -2.64 4.91
N VAL A 56 -6.02 -1.71 3.98
CA VAL A 56 -5.00 -0.67 3.73
C VAL A 56 -5.02 0.41 4.80
N GLY A 57 -6.21 0.73 5.33
CA GLY A 57 -6.40 1.75 6.35
C GLY A 57 -5.88 1.36 7.72
N GLU A 58 -5.86 0.06 8.01
CA GLU A 58 -5.50 -0.51 9.32
C GLU A 58 -4.12 -1.19 9.35
N ALA A 59 -3.51 -1.41 8.17
CA ALA A 59 -2.14 -1.93 8.06
C ALA A 59 -1.09 -0.89 8.47
#